data_AF-A0A3E0UCR6-F1
#
_entry.id   AF-A0A3E0UCR6-F1
#
_cell.length_a   1.000
_cell.length_b   1.000
_cell.length_c   1.000
_cell.angle_alpha   90.00
_cell.angle_beta   90.00
_cell.angle_gamma   90.00
#
_symmetry.space_group_name_H-M   'P 1'
#
loop_
_entity.id
_entity.type
_entity.pdbx_description
1 polymer ?
#
loop_
_entity_poly.entity_id
_entity_poly.type
_entity_poly.pdbx_seq_one_letter_code
_entity_poly.pdbx_strand_id
1 'polypeptide(L)'
;MITKDFILLSNYYMCLTLDILTKIFTRKEKVMTSQKYLPSTNEFTPNIIDLFFCLEAIKTSNDRSQFIDKVRDEYFLEKAKTRTDPKERLIQQNKLAGNVLIGLRNYLLVKEEQIELTALGNQILNEPEKAKDVFAKHLVDILCGTEILLSMDRLKSRGVSPRNKKLLADELNSLGIQTKTGRNVSQSTTDHTKFATWLNWCEILDDSDSIIEERFHNIIGRNSGLTSSLWALSDEQFIFLKHLWEEDRTKEQSSYTVKSLVNDSKAHYGDYISKMDQIAANIIQPLEEAGFLKIHRTSEGRGGNSGSVEPTQDLSELTAKDFDNKNDNFNTDMRVTKPLSQIFEEIESEDTHIKGIALEELSILIGQSLGLKFSSFRTMSSDTGGAEVDVIFEQQGIFYSKWLVQCKNTPKSPIHVSTVAKEVGNALVNTANGVIIVTSGKFTKAAVQYAEATMIKSNLQVHLIDGELLKLYKLNGTAALVRELLVSSEKAASLRNQSII
;
A
#
# COMPACT_ATOMS: atom_id res chain seq x y z
N MET A 1 -61.55 -21.25 2.77
CA MET A 1 -60.96 -20.49 1.64
C MET A 1 -59.64 -19.82 2.04
N ILE A 2 -58.81 -20.45 2.89
CA ILE A 2 -57.54 -19.88 3.42
C ILE A 2 -56.35 -20.85 3.19
N THR A 3 -56.63 -22.10 2.79
CA THR A 3 -55.61 -23.14 2.65
C THR A 3 -54.93 -23.20 1.29
N LYS A 4 -55.49 -22.60 0.22
CA LYS A 4 -54.86 -22.59 -1.11
C LYS A 4 -53.82 -21.47 -1.27
N ASP A 5 -54.07 -20.30 -0.70
CA ASP A 5 -53.16 -19.16 -0.86
C ASP A 5 -51.87 -19.31 -0.04
N PHE A 6 -51.94 -20.03 1.10
CA PHE A 6 -50.75 -20.33 1.91
C PHE A 6 -49.78 -21.31 1.22
N ILE A 7 -50.31 -22.25 0.44
CA ILE A 7 -49.50 -23.22 -0.32
C ILE A 7 -48.83 -22.53 -1.53
N LEU A 8 -49.51 -21.57 -2.16
CA LEU A 8 -48.94 -20.77 -3.25
C LEU A 8 -47.81 -19.84 -2.77
N LEU A 9 -47.98 -19.19 -1.62
CA LEU A 9 -46.93 -18.37 -1.01
C LEU A 9 -45.73 -19.21 -0.56
N SER A 10 -45.97 -20.38 0.04
CA SER A 10 -44.90 -21.31 0.44
C SER A 10 -44.07 -21.80 -0.74
N ASN A 11 -44.70 -22.13 -1.87
CA ASN A 11 -44.00 -22.59 -3.07
C ASN A 11 -43.23 -21.46 -3.77
N TYR A 12 -43.76 -20.23 -3.73
CA TYR A 12 -43.07 -19.06 -4.30
C TYR A 12 -41.81 -18.71 -3.52
N TYR A 13 -41.87 -18.74 -2.18
CA TYR A 13 -40.68 -18.53 -1.34
C TYR A 13 -39.66 -19.67 -1.45
N MET A 14 -40.10 -20.93 -1.62
CA MET A 14 -39.20 -22.07 -1.82
C MET A 14 -38.50 -22.02 -3.19
N CYS A 15 -39.18 -21.59 -4.26
CA CYS A 15 -38.55 -21.35 -5.57
C CYS A 15 -37.58 -20.17 -5.52
N LEU A 16 -37.94 -19.04 -4.88
CA LEU A 16 -37.04 -17.89 -4.78
C LEU A 16 -35.78 -18.22 -3.97
N THR A 17 -35.92 -18.99 -2.90
CA THR A 17 -34.79 -19.42 -2.08
C THR A 17 -33.91 -20.44 -2.80
N LEU A 18 -34.46 -21.36 -3.60
CA LEU A 18 -33.65 -22.22 -4.44
C LEU A 18 -32.93 -21.43 -5.54
N ASP A 19 -33.55 -20.43 -6.15
CA ASP A 19 -32.94 -19.65 -7.23
C ASP A 19 -31.82 -18.73 -6.70
N ILE A 20 -32.02 -18.16 -5.51
CA ILE A 20 -31.00 -17.40 -4.77
C ILE A 20 -29.89 -18.34 -4.28
N LEU A 21 -30.20 -19.52 -3.74
CA LEU A 21 -29.19 -20.49 -3.31
C LEU A 21 -28.42 -21.06 -4.50
N THR A 22 -29.06 -21.25 -5.66
CA THR A 22 -28.39 -21.70 -6.90
C THR A 22 -27.52 -20.59 -7.46
N LYS A 23 -27.95 -19.31 -7.41
CA LYS A 23 -27.10 -18.14 -7.72
C LYS A 23 -25.94 -17.95 -6.73
N ILE A 24 -26.13 -18.29 -5.45
CA ILE A 24 -25.09 -18.25 -4.41
C ILE A 24 -24.12 -19.45 -4.56
N PHE A 25 -24.62 -20.63 -4.94
CA PHE A 25 -23.79 -21.82 -5.18
C PHE A 25 -23.04 -21.77 -6.50
N THR A 26 -23.63 -21.20 -7.55
CA THR A 26 -22.91 -20.91 -8.82
C THR A 26 -21.93 -19.74 -8.66
N ARG A 27 -22.19 -18.75 -7.77
CA ARG A 27 -21.15 -17.80 -7.34
C ARG A 27 -20.03 -18.43 -6.50
N LYS A 28 -20.26 -19.62 -5.94
CA LYS A 28 -19.25 -20.42 -5.21
C LYS A 28 -18.48 -21.39 -6.11
N GLU A 29 -18.76 -21.45 -7.41
CA GLU A 29 -17.78 -21.96 -8.37
C GLU A 29 -16.64 -20.94 -8.48
N LYS A 30 -15.62 -21.12 -7.64
CA LYS A 30 -14.34 -20.40 -7.67
C LYS A 30 -14.49 -18.87 -7.82
N VAL A 31 -14.71 -18.20 -6.69
CA VAL A 31 -13.82 -17.07 -6.39
C VAL A 31 -12.44 -17.69 -6.10
N MET A 32 -11.77 -18.16 -7.15
CA MET A 32 -10.32 -18.08 -7.16
C MET A 32 -10.08 -16.58 -7.07
N THR A 33 -9.70 -16.09 -5.89
CA THR A 33 -8.88 -14.89 -5.81
C THR A 33 -7.81 -15.08 -6.87
N SER A 34 -7.90 -14.37 -8.00
CA SER A 34 -6.97 -14.51 -9.11
C SER A 34 -5.64 -14.00 -8.57
N GLN A 35 -4.85 -14.91 -8.03
CA GLN A 35 -3.52 -14.56 -7.56
C GLN A 35 -2.76 -14.11 -8.80
N LYS A 36 -2.53 -12.80 -8.90
CA LYS A 36 -1.75 -12.21 -9.98
C LYS A 36 -0.39 -12.89 -9.98
N TYR A 37 0.07 -13.30 -11.16
CA TYR A 37 1.32 -14.02 -11.32
C TYR A 37 2.14 -13.42 -12.45
N LEU A 38 3.46 -13.61 -12.39
CA LEU A 38 4.35 -13.28 -13.50
C LEU A 38 4.28 -14.37 -14.57
N PRO A 39 3.78 -14.10 -15.78
CA PRO A 39 3.76 -15.08 -16.85
C PRO A 39 5.16 -15.39 -17.35
N SER A 40 5.43 -16.66 -17.69
CA SER A 40 6.67 -17.00 -18.40
C SER A 40 6.54 -16.56 -19.85
N THR A 41 7.39 -15.61 -20.23
CA THR A 41 7.33 -14.87 -21.50
C THR A 41 8.14 -15.57 -22.58
N ASN A 42 9.27 -16.18 -22.23
CA ASN A 42 10.17 -16.86 -23.19
C ASN A 42 10.45 -15.97 -24.43
N GLU A 43 10.16 -16.44 -25.64
CA GLU A 43 10.40 -15.75 -26.91
C GLU A 43 9.22 -14.84 -27.33
N PHE A 44 8.12 -14.83 -26.59
CA PHE A 44 6.96 -13.99 -26.85
C PHE A 44 7.18 -12.56 -26.35
N THR A 45 7.86 -11.73 -27.15
CA THR A 45 8.16 -10.33 -26.83
C THR A 45 8.11 -9.49 -28.11
N PRO A 46 7.65 -8.23 -28.06
CA PRO A 46 7.41 -7.45 -29.28
C PRO A 46 8.70 -7.09 -30.02
N ASN A 47 9.86 -7.24 -29.38
CA ASN A 47 11.17 -7.07 -30.02
C ASN A 47 11.59 -8.27 -30.88
N ILE A 48 10.88 -9.41 -30.78
CA ILE A 48 11.20 -10.64 -31.52
C ILE A 48 10.07 -11.01 -32.48
N ILE A 49 8.81 -10.83 -32.07
CA ILE A 49 7.64 -11.26 -32.83
C ILE A 49 6.63 -10.12 -32.99
N ASP A 50 5.78 -10.23 -34.00
CA ASP A 50 4.55 -9.43 -34.11
C ASP A 50 3.36 -10.20 -33.50
N LEU A 51 2.58 -9.50 -32.68
CA LEU A 51 1.44 -10.09 -31.97
C LEU A 51 0.35 -10.55 -32.95
N PHE A 52 0.00 -9.73 -33.94
CA PHE A 52 -1.07 -10.03 -34.87
C PHE A 52 -0.73 -11.23 -35.74
N PHE A 53 0.49 -11.30 -36.25
CA PHE A 53 0.98 -12.45 -36.98
C PHE A 53 0.82 -13.73 -36.14
N CYS A 54 1.21 -13.70 -34.87
CA CYS A 54 1.12 -14.87 -34.00
C CYS A 54 -0.35 -15.31 -33.76
N LEU A 55 -1.27 -14.37 -33.55
CA LEU A 55 -2.68 -14.67 -33.35
C LEU A 55 -3.32 -15.24 -34.63
N GLU A 56 -3.00 -14.67 -35.79
CA GLU A 56 -3.46 -15.18 -37.09
C GLU A 56 -2.86 -16.56 -37.40
N ALA A 57 -1.59 -16.77 -37.04
CA ALA A 57 -0.94 -18.07 -37.16
C ALA A 57 -1.62 -19.14 -36.29
N ILE A 58 -2.12 -18.81 -35.09
CA ILE A 58 -2.94 -19.73 -34.30
C ILE A 58 -4.26 -20.02 -35.01
N LYS A 59 -4.98 -18.98 -35.44
CA LYS A 59 -6.31 -19.10 -36.08
C LYS A 59 -6.29 -19.96 -37.34
N THR A 60 -5.19 -19.91 -38.09
CA THR A 60 -5.03 -20.61 -39.37
C THR A 60 -4.31 -21.95 -39.25
N SER A 61 -3.93 -22.39 -38.06
CA SER A 61 -3.21 -23.65 -37.85
C SER A 61 -4.13 -24.72 -37.27
N ASN A 62 -4.07 -25.93 -37.81
CA ASN A 62 -4.89 -27.04 -37.31
C ASN A 62 -4.28 -27.72 -36.08
N ASP A 63 -2.96 -27.63 -35.94
CA ASP A 63 -2.20 -28.30 -34.89
C ASP A 63 -0.97 -27.49 -34.48
N ARG A 64 -0.31 -27.98 -33.42
CA ARG A 64 0.87 -27.33 -32.83
C ARG A 64 2.06 -27.30 -33.78
N SER A 65 2.22 -28.32 -34.63
CA SER A 65 3.35 -28.38 -35.56
C SER A 65 3.22 -27.30 -36.62
N GLN A 66 2.03 -27.16 -37.20
CA GLN A 66 1.75 -26.13 -38.20
C GLN A 66 1.99 -24.72 -37.67
N PHE A 67 1.56 -24.43 -36.43
CA PHE A 67 1.83 -23.14 -35.80
C PHE A 67 3.35 -22.91 -35.63
N ILE A 68 4.07 -23.90 -35.10
CA ILE A 68 5.51 -23.81 -34.87
C ILE A 68 6.25 -23.56 -36.17
N ASP A 69 5.90 -24.27 -37.25
CA ASP A 69 6.55 -24.11 -38.54
C ASP A 69 6.32 -22.70 -39.12
N LYS A 70 5.10 -22.16 -39.05
CA LYS A 70 4.82 -20.77 -39.48
C LYS A 70 5.63 -19.74 -38.71
N VAL A 71 5.68 -19.83 -37.38
CA VAL A 71 6.42 -18.89 -36.54
C VAL A 71 7.93 -19.04 -36.73
N ARG A 72 8.41 -20.27 -36.94
CA ARG A 72 9.81 -20.56 -37.25
C ARG A 72 10.22 -19.90 -38.56
N ASP A 73 9.39 -20.08 -39.59
CA ASP A 73 9.64 -19.57 -40.94
C ASP A 73 9.73 -18.04 -40.93
N GLU A 74 8.86 -17.37 -40.17
CA GLU A 74 8.86 -15.92 -40.09
C GLU A 74 10.02 -15.35 -39.25
N TYR A 75 10.27 -15.88 -38.04
CA TYR A 75 11.13 -15.20 -37.06
C TYR A 75 12.44 -15.92 -36.72
N PHE A 76 12.56 -17.22 -37.03
CA PHE A 76 13.65 -18.05 -36.49
C PHE A 76 14.50 -18.79 -37.54
N LEU A 77 14.23 -18.68 -38.84
CA LEU A 77 15.04 -19.31 -39.90
C LEU A 77 16.54 -18.96 -39.81
N GLU A 78 16.84 -17.71 -39.50
CA GLU A 78 18.22 -17.22 -39.45
C GLU A 78 18.87 -17.41 -38.06
N LYS A 79 18.20 -18.06 -37.10
CA LYS A 79 18.78 -18.35 -35.77
C LYS A 79 19.60 -19.63 -35.78
N ALA A 80 20.42 -19.79 -34.73
CA ALA A 80 21.27 -20.96 -34.48
C ALA A 80 22.32 -21.24 -35.58
N LYS A 81 22.80 -20.20 -36.29
CA LYS A 81 23.78 -20.33 -37.38
C LYS A 81 25.08 -21.03 -37.01
N THR A 82 25.48 -20.94 -35.74
CA THR A 82 26.69 -21.57 -35.20
C THR A 82 26.61 -23.09 -35.09
N ARG A 83 25.41 -23.68 -35.19
CA ARG A 83 25.23 -25.14 -35.23
C ARG A 83 25.42 -25.65 -36.64
N THR A 84 26.49 -26.39 -36.89
CA THR A 84 26.85 -26.87 -38.24
C THR A 84 25.90 -27.96 -38.75
N ASP A 85 25.35 -28.81 -37.88
CA ASP A 85 24.34 -29.81 -38.25
C ASP A 85 22.96 -29.15 -38.54
N PRO A 86 22.42 -29.30 -39.76
CA PRO A 86 21.08 -28.81 -40.12
C PRO A 86 19.96 -29.35 -39.22
N LYS A 87 20.05 -30.59 -38.73
CA LYS A 87 19.03 -31.19 -37.86
C LYS A 87 19.02 -30.55 -36.49
N GLU A 88 20.18 -30.37 -35.87
CA GLU A 88 20.30 -29.68 -34.58
C GLU A 88 19.85 -28.22 -34.67
N ARG A 89 20.16 -27.56 -35.80
CA ARG A 89 19.69 -26.20 -36.09
C ARG A 89 18.17 -26.16 -36.15
N LEU A 90 17.56 -27.06 -36.91
CA LEU A 90 16.10 -27.18 -37.01
C LEU A 90 15.44 -27.40 -35.65
N ILE A 91 15.98 -28.31 -34.83
CA ILE A 91 15.49 -28.57 -33.47
C ILE A 91 15.50 -27.29 -32.63
N GLN A 92 16.60 -26.52 -32.68
CA GLN A 92 16.70 -25.27 -31.93
C GLN A 92 15.72 -24.22 -32.44
N GLN A 93 15.55 -24.07 -33.75
CA GLN A 93 14.62 -23.11 -34.35
C GLN A 93 13.17 -23.45 -33.96
N ASN A 94 12.79 -24.74 -34.05
CA ASN A 94 11.48 -25.22 -33.62
C ASN A 94 11.26 -25.01 -32.12
N LYS A 95 12.31 -25.15 -31.29
CA LYS A 95 12.24 -24.86 -29.85
C LYS A 95 11.94 -23.37 -29.60
N LEU A 96 12.63 -22.45 -30.29
CA LEU A 96 12.40 -21.01 -30.14
C LEU A 96 10.98 -20.62 -30.59
N ALA A 97 10.52 -21.14 -31.73
CA ALA A 97 9.15 -20.93 -32.20
C ALA A 97 8.11 -21.54 -31.24
N GLY A 98 8.36 -22.74 -30.71
CA GLY A 98 7.52 -23.37 -29.70
C GLY A 98 7.44 -22.59 -28.39
N ASN A 99 8.49 -21.86 -28.02
CA ASN A 99 8.48 -21.00 -26.85
C ASN A 99 7.55 -19.77 -27.01
N VAL A 100 7.31 -19.31 -28.24
CA VAL A 100 6.29 -18.26 -28.50
C VAL A 100 4.89 -18.76 -28.12
N LEU A 101 4.55 -20.01 -28.45
CA LEU A 101 3.28 -20.63 -28.04
C LEU A 101 3.13 -20.69 -26.52
N ILE A 102 4.22 -21.01 -25.80
CA ILE A 102 4.22 -21.03 -24.33
C ILE A 102 3.91 -19.64 -23.79
N GLY A 103 4.53 -18.60 -24.35
CA GLY A 103 4.25 -17.21 -23.97
C GLY A 103 2.80 -16.82 -24.22
N LEU A 104 2.27 -17.05 -25.42
CA LEU A 104 0.87 -16.77 -25.78
C LEU A 104 -0.13 -17.40 -24.79
N ARG A 105 0.13 -18.65 -24.36
CA ARG A 105 -0.69 -19.35 -23.37
C ARG A 105 -0.58 -18.73 -21.98
N ASN A 106 0.63 -18.40 -21.53
CA ASN A 106 0.83 -17.79 -20.22
C ASN A 106 0.26 -16.38 -20.10
N TYR A 107 0.18 -15.66 -21.22
CA TYR A 107 -0.52 -14.38 -21.34
C TYR A 107 -2.03 -14.54 -21.60
N LEU A 108 -2.56 -15.77 -21.59
CA LEU A 108 -3.99 -16.09 -21.71
C LEU A 108 -4.62 -15.66 -23.06
N LEU A 109 -3.81 -15.60 -24.12
CA LEU A 109 -4.25 -15.31 -25.49
C LEU A 109 -4.65 -16.59 -26.25
N VAL A 110 -4.11 -17.73 -25.82
CA VAL A 110 -4.34 -19.06 -26.38
C VAL A 110 -4.67 -20.02 -25.25
N LYS A 111 -5.58 -20.97 -25.47
CA LYS A 111 -5.96 -21.98 -24.48
C LYS A 111 -4.78 -22.94 -24.18
N GLU A 112 -4.64 -23.38 -22.93
CA GLU A 112 -3.45 -24.11 -22.42
C GLU A 112 -3.12 -25.41 -23.19
N GLU A 113 -4.14 -26.11 -23.68
CA GLU A 113 -3.98 -27.43 -24.32
C GLU A 113 -4.44 -27.46 -25.78
N GLN A 114 -4.96 -26.36 -26.30
CA GLN A 114 -5.53 -26.28 -27.64
C GLN A 114 -4.73 -25.28 -28.50
N ILE A 115 -4.83 -25.42 -29.82
CA ILE A 115 -4.37 -24.39 -30.78
C ILE A 115 -5.61 -23.58 -31.15
N GLU A 116 -6.10 -22.83 -30.16
CA GLU A 116 -7.29 -22.02 -30.29
C GLU A 116 -7.12 -20.74 -29.46
N LEU A 117 -7.49 -19.62 -30.07
CA LEU A 117 -7.50 -18.32 -29.41
C LEU A 117 -8.52 -18.31 -28.26
N THR A 118 -8.20 -17.59 -27.19
CA THR A 118 -9.18 -17.24 -26.15
C THR A 118 -10.12 -16.15 -26.66
N ALA A 119 -11.13 -15.78 -25.87
CA ALA A 119 -11.97 -14.62 -26.18
C ALA A 119 -11.12 -13.34 -26.34
N LEU A 120 -10.13 -13.15 -25.45
CA LEU A 120 -9.17 -12.05 -25.53
C LEU A 120 -8.33 -12.10 -26.81
N GLY A 121 -7.78 -13.28 -27.14
CA GLY A 121 -6.99 -13.46 -28.36
C GLY A 121 -7.79 -13.15 -29.63
N ASN A 122 -9.06 -13.58 -29.68
CA ASN A 122 -9.96 -13.25 -30.79
C ASN A 122 -10.29 -11.76 -30.85
N GLN A 123 -10.54 -11.11 -29.70
CA GLN A 123 -10.84 -9.69 -29.65
C GLN A 123 -9.67 -8.85 -30.18
N ILE A 124 -8.45 -9.13 -29.72
CA ILE A 124 -7.24 -8.43 -30.19
C ILE A 124 -7.05 -8.60 -31.70
N LEU A 125 -7.23 -9.83 -32.21
CA LEU A 125 -7.05 -10.10 -33.64
C LEU A 125 -8.11 -9.41 -34.51
N ASN A 126 -9.35 -9.33 -34.05
CA ASN A 126 -10.47 -8.79 -34.83
C ASN A 126 -10.63 -7.26 -34.70
N GLU A 127 -10.09 -6.63 -33.65
CA GLU A 127 -10.14 -5.17 -33.40
C GLU A 127 -8.72 -4.57 -33.31
N PRO A 128 -7.95 -4.55 -34.42
CA PRO A 128 -6.54 -4.14 -34.42
C PRO A 128 -6.32 -2.71 -33.92
N GLU A 129 -7.28 -1.80 -34.14
CA GLU A 129 -7.22 -0.42 -33.67
C GLU A 129 -7.34 -0.27 -32.15
N LYS A 130 -7.94 -1.25 -31.46
CA LYS A 130 -8.04 -1.29 -29.99
C LYS A 130 -7.13 -2.33 -29.35
N ALA A 131 -6.38 -3.09 -30.14
CA ALA A 131 -5.56 -4.20 -29.67
C ALA A 131 -4.62 -3.80 -28.52
N LYS A 132 -3.95 -2.64 -28.64
CA LYS A 132 -3.07 -2.10 -27.59
C LYS A 132 -3.83 -1.85 -26.30
N ASP A 133 -4.98 -1.21 -26.37
CA ASP A 133 -5.80 -0.83 -25.21
C ASP A 133 -6.39 -2.07 -24.51
N VAL A 134 -6.92 -3.01 -25.30
CA VAL A 134 -7.45 -4.29 -24.80
C VAL A 134 -6.35 -5.11 -24.13
N PHE A 135 -5.17 -5.18 -24.76
CA PHE A 135 -4.05 -5.93 -24.20
C PHE A 135 -3.47 -5.26 -22.96
N ALA A 136 -3.30 -3.94 -22.97
CA ALA A 136 -2.86 -3.15 -21.81
C ALA A 136 -3.75 -3.41 -20.58
N LYS A 137 -5.07 -3.35 -20.76
CA LYS A 137 -6.04 -3.61 -19.70
C LYS A 137 -5.87 -5.02 -19.13
N HIS A 138 -5.67 -6.01 -19.99
CA HIS A 138 -5.40 -7.39 -19.56
C HIS A 138 -4.08 -7.51 -18.77
N LEU A 139 -2.99 -6.89 -19.25
CA LEU A 139 -1.71 -6.91 -18.54
C LEU A 139 -1.81 -6.31 -17.13
N VAL A 140 -2.55 -5.20 -16.98
CA VAL A 140 -2.67 -4.44 -15.73
C VAL A 140 -3.69 -5.05 -14.76
N ASP A 141 -4.92 -5.31 -15.24
CA ASP A 141 -6.03 -5.70 -14.37
C ASP A 141 -6.08 -7.21 -14.10
N ILE A 142 -5.57 -8.06 -15.01
CA ILE A 142 -5.66 -9.52 -14.93
C ILE A 142 -4.33 -10.17 -14.52
N LEU A 143 -3.21 -9.67 -15.06
CA LEU A 143 -1.86 -10.14 -14.71
C LEU A 143 -1.23 -9.23 -13.64
N CYS A 144 0.10 -9.23 -13.53
CA CYS A 144 0.86 -8.46 -12.53
C CYS A 144 1.40 -7.11 -13.07
N GLY A 145 0.69 -6.45 -13.99
CA GLY A 145 1.16 -5.23 -14.63
C GLY A 145 1.34 -4.07 -13.66
N THR A 146 0.39 -3.86 -12.73
CA THR A 146 0.51 -2.82 -11.69
C THR A 146 1.76 -3.00 -10.84
N GLU A 147 2.04 -4.23 -10.42
CA GLU A 147 3.15 -4.56 -9.53
C GLU A 147 4.51 -4.40 -10.23
N ILE A 148 4.57 -4.69 -11.54
CA ILE A 148 5.74 -4.40 -12.37
C ILE A 148 5.98 -2.90 -12.46
N LEU A 149 4.95 -2.11 -12.77
CA LEU A 149 5.06 -0.65 -12.88
C LEU A 149 5.51 -0.03 -11.54
N LEU A 150 4.93 -0.46 -10.41
CA LEU A 150 5.34 -0.08 -9.04
C LEU A 150 6.82 -0.35 -8.79
N SER A 151 7.26 -1.55 -9.12
CA SER A 151 8.63 -1.98 -8.87
C SER A 151 9.63 -1.22 -9.75
N MET A 152 9.27 -0.97 -11.01
CA MET A 152 10.07 -0.18 -11.95
C MET A 152 10.24 1.26 -11.49
N ASP A 153 9.16 1.91 -11.03
CA ASP A 153 9.21 3.27 -10.51
C ASP A 153 10.07 3.36 -9.23
N ARG A 154 9.91 2.43 -8.29
CA ARG A 154 10.76 2.33 -7.08
C ARG A 154 12.23 2.14 -7.39
N LEU A 155 12.58 1.45 -8.47
CA LEU A 155 13.96 1.35 -8.92
C LEU A 155 14.44 2.68 -9.50
N LYS A 156 13.61 3.30 -10.34
CA LYS A 156 13.90 4.61 -10.95
C LYS A 156 14.18 5.68 -9.90
N SER A 157 13.35 5.78 -8.87
CA SER A 157 13.50 6.75 -7.77
C SER A 157 14.76 6.56 -6.94
N ARG A 158 15.32 5.34 -6.91
CA ARG A 158 16.63 5.04 -6.30
C ARG A 158 17.82 5.29 -7.25
N GLY A 159 17.59 5.85 -8.43
CA GLY A 159 18.62 6.03 -9.46
C GLY A 159 19.09 4.72 -10.09
N VAL A 160 18.32 3.64 -9.94
CA VAL A 160 18.60 2.32 -10.53
C VAL A 160 17.80 2.17 -11.82
N SER A 161 18.37 1.50 -12.81
CA SER A 161 17.63 1.17 -14.05
C SER A 161 16.31 0.44 -13.72
N PRO A 162 15.15 0.93 -14.22
CA PRO A 162 13.85 0.29 -13.98
C PRO A 162 13.79 -1.16 -14.44
N ARG A 163 14.54 -1.50 -15.48
CA ARG A 163 14.65 -2.86 -16.04
C ARG A 163 15.79 -3.68 -15.44
N ASN A 164 16.32 -3.32 -14.27
CA ASN A 164 17.35 -4.13 -13.60
C ASN A 164 16.78 -5.50 -13.22
N LYS A 165 17.19 -6.54 -13.97
CA LYS A 165 16.66 -7.90 -13.86
C LYS A 165 16.65 -8.48 -12.44
N LYS A 166 17.73 -8.30 -11.68
CA LYS A 166 17.86 -8.90 -10.35
C LYS A 166 16.96 -8.16 -9.36
N LEU A 167 17.09 -6.84 -9.33
CA LEU A 167 16.40 -6.01 -8.35
C LEU A 167 14.90 -5.93 -8.63
N LEU A 168 14.49 -5.94 -9.90
CA LEU A 168 13.08 -5.99 -10.28
C LEU A 168 12.43 -7.32 -9.86
N ALA A 169 13.14 -8.44 -9.98
CA ALA A 169 12.67 -9.72 -9.44
C ALA A 169 12.53 -9.68 -7.89
N ASP A 170 13.48 -9.04 -7.20
CA ASP A 170 13.44 -8.91 -5.73
C ASP A 170 12.25 -8.03 -5.27
N GLU A 171 11.98 -6.91 -5.95
CA GLU A 171 10.79 -6.08 -5.69
C GLU A 171 9.49 -6.84 -5.94
N LEU A 172 9.39 -7.59 -7.03
CA LEU A 172 8.20 -8.40 -7.30
C LEU A 172 7.98 -9.48 -6.23
N ASN A 173 9.06 -10.12 -5.76
CA ASN A 173 8.99 -11.09 -4.68
C ASN A 173 8.56 -10.45 -3.35
N SER A 174 9.01 -9.22 -3.04
CA SER A 174 8.62 -8.51 -1.82
C SER A 174 7.13 -8.11 -1.84
N LEU A 175 6.57 -7.86 -3.03
CA LEU A 175 5.15 -7.66 -3.26
C LEU A 175 4.33 -8.97 -3.28
N GLY A 176 4.97 -10.12 -3.03
CA GLY A 176 4.31 -11.43 -3.03
C GLY A 176 3.94 -11.97 -4.42
N ILE A 177 4.47 -11.37 -5.50
CA ILE A 177 4.26 -11.88 -6.86
C ILE A 177 5.04 -13.17 -7.05
N GLN A 178 4.35 -14.18 -7.57
CA GLN A 178 4.88 -15.50 -7.85
C GLN A 178 4.74 -15.84 -9.33
N THR A 179 5.41 -16.89 -9.79
CA THR A 179 5.17 -17.49 -11.09
C THR A 179 3.82 -18.22 -11.11
N LYS A 180 3.33 -18.60 -12.30
CA LYS A 180 2.13 -19.44 -12.47
C LYS A 180 2.16 -20.74 -11.65
N THR A 181 3.34 -21.24 -11.29
CA THR A 181 3.54 -22.45 -10.49
C THR A 181 3.66 -22.19 -8.99
N GLY A 182 3.43 -20.96 -8.53
CA GLY A 182 3.50 -20.57 -7.11
C GLY A 182 4.92 -20.44 -6.56
N ARG A 183 5.93 -20.31 -7.42
CA ARG A 183 7.33 -20.11 -7.01
C ARG A 183 7.69 -18.63 -7.03
N ASN A 184 8.67 -18.24 -6.22
CA ASN A 184 9.26 -16.91 -6.29
C ASN A 184 9.84 -16.64 -7.68
N VAL A 185 9.83 -15.38 -8.09
CA VAL A 185 10.45 -14.89 -9.32
C VAL A 185 11.97 -15.02 -9.19
N SER A 186 12.58 -15.81 -10.06
CA SER A 186 14.04 -15.99 -10.08
C SER A 186 14.75 -14.72 -10.54
N GLN A 187 15.82 -14.32 -9.83
CA GLN A 187 16.71 -13.24 -10.25
C GLN A 187 17.42 -13.50 -11.60
N SER A 188 17.43 -14.76 -12.07
CA SER A 188 18.03 -15.11 -13.35
C SER A 188 17.09 -14.94 -14.56
N THR A 189 15.77 -14.95 -14.34
CA THR A 189 14.77 -14.86 -15.42
C THR A 189 14.68 -13.45 -16.01
N THR A 190 14.24 -13.35 -17.25
CA THR A 190 13.98 -12.08 -17.96
C THR A 190 12.49 -11.85 -18.21
N ASP A 191 11.62 -12.68 -17.63
CA ASP A 191 10.18 -12.64 -17.92
C ASP A 191 9.56 -11.28 -17.56
N HIS A 192 9.94 -10.68 -16.43
CA HIS A 192 9.45 -9.38 -15.97
C HIS A 192 9.97 -8.21 -16.83
N THR A 193 11.22 -8.25 -17.31
CA THR A 193 11.72 -7.21 -18.20
C THR A 193 11.08 -7.30 -19.59
N LYS A 194 10.78 -8.50 -20.07
CA LYS A 194 10.03 -8.71 -21.32
C LYS A 194 8.57 -8.32 -21.19
N PHE A 195 7.96 -8.55 -20.03
CA PHE A 195 6.61 -8.05 -19.71
C PHE A 195 6.59 -6.52 -19.79
N ALA A 196 7.59 -5.84 -19.21
CA ALA A 196 7.72 -4.39 -19.33
C ALA A 196 7.89 -3.91 -20.79
N THR A 197 8.42 -4.75 -21.69
CA THR A 197 8.44 -4.43 -23.13
C THR A 197 7.04 -4.49 -23.75
N TRP A 198 6.17 -5.40 -23.29
CA TRP A 198 4.76 -5.40 -23.70
C TRP A 198 4.00 -4.19 -23.19
N LEU A 199 4.28 -3.74 -21.96
CA LEU A 199 3.70 -2.49 -21.43
C LEU A 199 4.12 -1.27 -22.26
N ASN A 200 5.38 -1.20 -22.69
CA ASN A 200 5.87 -0.17 -23.62
C ASN A 200 5.21 -0.28 -25.02
N TRP A 201 5.06 -1.49 -25.58
CA TRP A 201 4.34 -1.69 -26.86
C TRP A 201 2.88 -1.20 -26.81
N CYS A 202 2.24 -1.36 -25.65
CA CYS A 202 0.90 -0.85 -25.36
C CYS A 202 0.86 0.66 -25.08
N GLU A 203 1.99 1.36 -25.12
CA GLU A 203 2.14 2.79 -24.81
C GLU A 203 1.76 3.14 -23.36
N ILE A 204 1.79 2.17 -22.44
CA ILE A 204 1.67 2.45 -21.01
C ILE A 204 2.98 3.05 -20.47
N LEU A 205 4.11 2.68 -21.07
CA LEU A 205 5.43 3.22 -20.76
C LEU A 205 5.98 4.01 -21.95
N ASP A 206 6.70 5.09 -21.66
CA ASP A 206 7.51 5.82 -22.64
C ASP A 206 8.89 5.16 -22.86
N ASP A 207 9.70 5.76 -23.73
CA ASP A 207 11.06 5.30 -24.06
C ASP A 207 12.04 5.39 -22.89
N SER A 208 11.70 6.17 -21.85
CA SER A 208 12.49 6.31 -20.62
C SER A 208 12.04 5.34 -19.52
N ASP A 209 11.16 4.40 -19.83
CA ASP A 209 10.50 3.50 -18.88
C ASP A 209 9.73 4.26 -17.78
N SER A 210 9.21 5.44 -18.09
CA SER A 210 8.24 6.18 -17.27
C SER A 210 6.81 5.85 -17.71
N ILE A 211 5.85 5.94 -16.80
CA ILE A 211 4.44 5.72 -17.10
C ILE A 211 3.86 6.93 -17.81
N ILE A 212 3.14 6.69 -18.91
CA ILE A 212 2.37 7.71 -19.62
C ILE A 212 0.99 7.80 -18.96
N GLU A 213 0.83 8.67 -17.99
CA GLU A 213 -0.38 8.71 -17.14
C GLU A 213 -1.68 8.95 -17.88
N GLU A 214 -1.68 9.88 -18.81
CA GLU A 214 -2.87 10.15 -19.62
C GLU A 214 -3.32 8.85 -20.32
N ARG A 215 -2.37 8.09 -20.87
CA ARG A 215 -2.64 6.81 -21.53
C ARG A 215 -3.10 5.75 -20.54
N PHE A 216 -2.45 5.66 -19.38
CA PHE A 216 -2.84 4.73 -18.31
C PHE A 216 -4.26 5.02 -17.82
N HIS A 217 -4.57 6.27 -17.49
CA HIS A 217 -5.88 6.71 -17.04
C HIS A 217 -6.96 6.41 -18.08
N ASN A 218 -6.73 6.79 -19.34
CA ASN A 218 -7.70 6.61 -20.42
C ASN A 218 -8.04 5.13 -20.66
N ILE A 219 -7.07 4.22 -20.54
CA ILE A 219 -7.29 2.78 -20.79
C ILE A 219 -7.83 2.06 -19.55
N ILE A 220 -7.25 2.34 -18.38
CA ILE A 220 -7.54 1.57 -17.15
C ILE A 220 -8.75 2.16 -16.42
N GLY A 221 -9.04 3.46 -16.60
CA GLY A 221 -10.13 4.18 -15.93
C GLY A 221 -9.78 4.64 -14.50
N ARG A 222 -8.49 4.70 -14.19
CA ARG A 222 -7.93 5.22 -12.92
C ARG A 222 -6.49 5.65 -13.14
N ASN A 223 -6.00 6.56 -12.31
CA ASN A 223 -4.57 6.91 -12.28
C ASN A 223 -3.73 5.69 -11.91
N SER A 224 -2.47 5.66 -12.36
CA SER A 224 -1.56 4.54 -12.04
C SER A 224 -1.25 4.43 -10.55
N GLY A 225 -1.38 5.56 -9.83
CA GLY A 225 -0.90 5.72 -8.46
C GLY A 225 0.62 5.75 -8.37
N LEU A 226 1.33 5.81 -9.51
CA LEU A 226 2.78 5.63 -9.66
C LEU A 226 3.50 6.87 -10.16
N THR A 227 2.89 7.65 -11.04
CA THR A 227 3.32 9.04 -11.17
C THR A 227 2.91 9.80 -9.91
N SER A 228 3.88 10.24 -9.12
CA SER A 228 4.93 11.21 -9.45
C SER A 228 4.46 12.65 -9.40
N SER A 229 3.62 12.96 -8.43
CA SER A 229 3.76 14.24 -7.76
C SER A 229 4.04 13.96 -6.28
N LEU A 230 3.14 13.32 -5.52
CA LEU A 230 3.34 12.96 -4.09
C LEU A 230 4.60 12.15 -3.75
N TRP A 231 4.93 11.13 -4.55
CA TRP A 231 6.04 10.21 -4.29
C TRP A 231 7.40 10.78 -4.67
N ALA A 232 7.45 11.65 -5.68
CA ALA A 232 8.64 12.38 -6.11
C ALA A 232 8.95 13.58 -5.20
N LEU A 233 8.01 14.01 -4.35
CA LEU A 233 8.24 15.08 -3.39
C LEU A 233 9.38 14.74 -2.44
N SER A 234 10.23 15.71 -2.16
CA SER A 234 11.10 15.67 -0.98
C SER A 234 10.26 15.56 0.29
N ASP A 235 10.86 15.12 1.39
CA ASP A 235 10.16 15.05 2.68
C ASP A 235 9.60 16.43 3.08
N GLU A 236 10.32 17.51 2.75
CA GLU A 236 9.87 18.88 3.04
C GLU A 236 8.61 19.25 2.24
N GLN A 237 8.60 18.89 0.96
CA GLN A 237 7.47 19.11 0.05
C GLN A 237 6.26 18.25 0.44
N PHE A 238 6.49 16.98 0.80
CA PHE A 238 5.45 16.03 1.18
C PHE A 238 4.74 16.45 2.47
N ILE A 239 5.50 16.79 3.53
CA ILE A 239 4.92 17.20 4.81
C ILE A 239 4.15 18.51 4.65
N PHE A 240 4.70 19.47 3.88
CA PHE A 240 3.98 20.71 3.57
C PHE A 240 2.68 20.46 2.82
N LEU A 241 2.72 19.63 1.77
CA LEU A 241 1.54 19.31 0.96
C LEU A 241 0.47 18.55 1.76
N LYS A 242 0.88 17.60 2.61
CA LYS A 242 -0.02 16.87 3.50
C LYS A 242 -0.76 17.82 4.44
N HIS A 243 -0.05 18.76 5.05
CA HIS A 243 -0.67 19.73 5.93
C HIS A 243 -1.65 20.64 5.19
N LEU A 244 -1.30 21.11 3.98
CA LEU A 244 -2.19 21.90 3.15
C LEU A 244 -3.47 21.13 2.81
N TRP A 245 -3.37 19.85 2.45
CA TRP A 245 -4.52 18.98 2.17
C TRP A 245 -5.44 18.80 3.40
N GLU A 246 -4.86 18.62 4.60
CA GLU A 246 -5.62 18.54 5.86
C GLU A 246 -6.34 19.85 6.20
N GLU A 247 -5.67 20.98 6.01
CA GLU A 247 -6.22 22.33 6.21
C GLU A 247 -7.35 22.66 5.20
N ASP A 248 -7.19 22.26 3.93
CA ASP A 248 -8.19 22.48 2.88
C ASP A 248 -9.51 21.77 3.19
N ARG A 249 -9.42 20.49 3.58
CA ARG A 249 -10.59 19.68 3.94
C ARG A 249 -11.31 20.11 5.21
N THR A 250 -10.65 20.89 6.07
CA THR A 250 -11.22 21.30 7.36
C THR A 250 -11.74 22.73 7.34
N LYS A 251 -11.10 23.63 6.60
CA LYS A 251 -11.42 25.06 6.60
C LYS A 251 -12.13 25.53 5.33
N GLU A 252 -12.08 24.77 4.23
CA GLU A 252 -12.70 25.10 2.93
C GLU A 252 -12.42 26.55 2.48
N GLN A 253 -11.16 27.00 2.58
CA GLN A 253 -10.78 28.37 2.18
C GLN A 253 -10.27 28.37 0.75
N SER A 254 -10.55 29.45 0.01
CA SER A 254 -10.05 29.59 -1.36
C SER A 254 -8.57 29.94 -1.44
N SER A 255 -7.92 30.31 -0.34
CA SER A 255 -6.48 30.63 -0.32
C SER A 255 -5.90 30.59 1.08
N TYR A 256 -4.65 30.12 1.19
CA TYR A 256 -3.91 29.93 2.43
C TYR A 256 -2.60 30.73 2.40
N THR A 257 -2.27 31.43 3.48
CA THR A 257 -0.98 32.11 3.56
C THR A 257 0.14 31.11 3.83
N VAL A 258 1.22 31.18 3.05
CA VAL A 258 2.37 30.25 3.21
C VAL A 258 2.94 30.33 4.62
N LYS A 259 3.02 31.54 5.19
CA LYS A 259 3.51 31.76 6.55
C LYS A 259 2.69 31.02 7.61
N SER A 260 1.35 31.00 7.50
CA SER A 260 0.51 30.24 8.45
C SER A 260 0.77 28.76 8.28
N LEU A 261 0.67 28.25 7.04
CA LEU A 261 0.87 26.83 6.74
C LEU A 261 2.20 26.31 7.27
N VAL A 262 3.30 27.07 7.12
CA VAL A 262 4.62 26.68 7.62
C VAL A 262 4.68 26.65 9.15
N ASN A 263 4.07 27.64 9.82
CA ASN A 263 4.07 27.67 11.29
C ASN A 263 3.21 26.54 11.86
N ASP A 264 2.04 26.32 11.25
CA ASP A 264 1.05 25.34 11.69
C ASP A 264 1.53 23.90 11.40
N SER A 265 2.18 23.69 10.25
CA SER A 265 2.80 22.41 9.89
C SER A 265 3.97 22.08 10.81
N LYS A 266 4.84 23.03 11.15
CA LYS A 266 5.92 22.82 12.13
C LYS A 266 5.39 22.46 13.51
N ALA A 267 4.30 23.09 13.92
CA ALA A 267 3.64 22.77 15.19
C ALA A 267 3.01 21.35 15.19
N HIS A 268 2.68 20.80 14.01
CA HIS A 268 2.15 19.44 13.84
C HIS A 268 3.23 18.37 13.63
N TYR A 269 4.28 18.68 12.85
CA TYR A 269 5.24 17.71 12.32
C TYR A 269 6.68 17.93 12.79
N GLY A 270 6.96 18.99 13.57
CA GLY A 270 8.31 19.39 13.99
C GLY A 270 9.06 20.19 12.92
N ASP A 271 10.32 20.52 13.17
CA ASP A 271 11.15 21.23 12.19
C ASP A 271 11.58 20.26 11.07
N TYR A 272 10.96 20.42 9.90
CA TYR A 272 11.25 19.61 8.71
C TYR A 272 11.82 20.43 7.55
N ILE A 273 11.80 21.76 7.62
CA ILE A 273 12.31 22.66 6.57
C ILE A 273 13.77 23.00 6.86
N SER A 274 14.68 22.62 5.96
CA SER A 274 16.12 22.85 6.13
C SER A 274 16.57 24.29 5.89
N LYS A 275 15.91 25.02 4.99
CA LYS A 275 16.27 26.41 4.59
C LYS A 275 15.06 27.33 4.54
N MET A 276 14.81 28.07 5.62
CA MET A 276 13.64 28.96 5.75
C MET A 276 13.59 30.08 4.72
N ASP A 277 14.73 30.54 4.22
CA ASP A 277 14.83 31.59 3.21
C ASP A 277 14.53 31.08 1.78
N GLN A 278 14.53 29.76 1.57
CA GLN A 278 14.37 29.12 0.26
C GLN A 278 13.04 28.36 0.11
N ILE A 279 12.05 28.60 0.98
CA ILE A 279 10.75 27.90 0.94
C ILE A 279 10.07 28.01 -0.42
N ALA A 280 10.09 29.20 -1.02
CA ALA A 280 9.51 29.41 -2.34
C ALA A 280 10.15 28.52 -3.42
N ALA A 281 11.49 28.43 -3.45
CA ALA A 281 12.22 27.68 -4.47
C ALA A 281 12.24 26.16 -4.20
N ASN A 282 12.33 25.75 -2.93
CA ASN A 282 12.50 24.35 -2.56
C ASN A 282 11.18 23.61 -2.33
N ILE A 283 10.11 24.32 -2.00
CA ILE A 283 8.82 23.72 -1.62
C ILE A 283 7.71 24.20 -2.53
N ILE A 284 7.46 25.51 -2.57
CA ILE A 284 6.23 26.03 -3.20
C ILE A 284 6.27 25.89 -4.73
N GLN A 285 7.35 26.34 -5.39
CA GLN A 285 7.48 26.25 -6.85
C GLN A 285 7.46 24.79 -7.34
N PRO A 286 8.19 23.84 -6.73
CA PRO A 286 8.08 22.43 -7.11
C PRO A 286 6.66 21.85 -6.96
N LEU A 287 5.90 22.27 -5.95
CA LEU A 287 4.51 21.82 -5.75
C LEU A 287 3.54 22.44 -6.76
N GLU A 288 3.78 23.67 -7.18
CA GLU A 288 3.06 24.32 -8.29
C GLU A 288 3.36 23.65 -9.63
N GLU A 289 4.63 23.37 -9.92
CA GLU A 289 5.08 22.64 -11.11
C GLU A 289 4.51 21.20 -11.14
N ALA A 290 4.36 20.59 -9.96
CA ALA A 290 3.73 19.29 -9.78
C ALA A 290 2.19 19.32 -9.83
N GLY A 291 1.58 20.49 -10.00
CA GLY A 291 0.14 20.67 -10.24
C GLY A 291 -0.74 20.70 -8.99
N PHE A 292 -0.20 20.65 -7.77
CA PHE A 292 -0.99 20.54 -6.55
C PHE A 292 -1.52 21.85 -5.97
N LEU A 293 -0.87 22.96 -6.31
CA LEU A 293 -1.26 24.28 -5.82
C LEU A 293 -0.98 25.35 -6.88
N LYS A 294 -1.58 26.53 -6.70
CA LYS A 294 -1.29 27.75 -7.48
C LYS A 294 -0.80 28.84 -6.56
N ILE A 295 0.20 29.62 -6.98
CA ILE A 295 0.76 30.70 -6.18
C ILE A 295 0.11 32.04 -6.54
N HIS A 296 -0.31 32.78 -5.52
CA HIS A 296 -0.69 34.19 -5.63
C HIS A 296 0.40 35.05 -4.99
N ARG A 297 1.16 35.78 -5.82
CA ARG A 297 2.23 36.67 -5.34
C ARG A 297 1.69 38.05 -5.01
N THR A 298 1.82 38.45 -3.75
CA THR A 298 1.68 39.86 -3.34
C THR A 298 3.04 40.55 -3.46
N SER A 299 3.22 41.25 -4.59
CA SER A 299 4.28 42.24 -4.93
C SER A 299 5.76 41.80 -5.04
N GLU A 300 6.54 42.63 -5.76
CA GLU A 300 7.96 42.47 -6.19
C GLU A 300 9.01 42.47 -5.04
N GLY A 301 8.70 41.89 -3.88
CA GLY A 301 9.60 41.79 -2.73
C GLY A 301 10.35 40.46 -2.64
N ARG A 302 11.67 40.52 -2.36
CA ARG A 302 12.62 39.38 -2.29
C ARG A 302 12.42 38.37 -1.13
N GLY A 303 11.26 38.33 -0.48
CA GLY A 303 11.01 37.47 0.68
C GLY A 303 10.16 36.24 0.32
N GLY A 304 10.74 35.04 0.33
CA GLY A 304 10.05 33.78 -0.05
C GLY A 304 8.90 33.32 0.86
N ASN A 305 8.46 34.14 1.81
CA ASN A 305 7.53 33.77 2.90
C ASN A 305 6.25 34.65 2.96
N SER A 306 6.02 35.49 1.95
CA SER A 306 4.96 36.52 1.97
C SER A 306 3.83 36.31 0.95
N GLY A 307 3.75 35.15 0.31
CA GLY A 307 2.69 34.82 -0.67
C GLY A 307 1.56 33.97 -0.09
N SER A 308 0.52 33.75 -0.90
CA SER A 308 -0.54 32.78 -0.63
C SER A 308 -0.60 31.70 -1.70
N VAL A 309 -1.16 30.55 -1.34
CA VAL A 309 -1.35 29.41 -2.22
C VAL A 309 -2.82 29.02 -2.27
N GLU A 310 -3.24 28.46 -3.39
CA GLU A 310 -4.58 27.94 -3.62
C GLU A 310 -4.48 26.45 -4.00
N PRO A 311 -5.12 25.54 -3.25
CA PRO A 311 -5.24 24.13 -3.61
C PRO A 311 -5.83 23.94 -5.01
N THR A 312 -5.32 22.99 -5.78
CA THR A 312 -5.92 22.62 -7.07
C THR A 312 -6.93 21.48 -6.91
N GLN A 313 -7.66 21.20 -7.99
CA GLN A 313 -8.53 20.04 -8.07
C GLN A 313 -7.74 18.73 -7.86
N ASP A 314 -6.53 18.63 -8.42
CA ASP A 314 -5.66 17.47 -8.25
C ASP A 314 -5.34 17.18 -6.78
N LEU A 315 -5.12 18.22 -5.97
CA LEU A 315 -4.94 18.07 -4.52
C LEU A 315 -6.24 17.66 -3.82
N SER A 316 -7.38 18.19 -4.26
CA SER A 316 -8.70 17.90 -3.69
C SER A 316 -9.15 16.45 -3.93
N GLU A 317 -8.71 15.85 -5.06
CA GLU A 317 -9.01 14.47 -5.43
C GLU A 317 -8.17 13.44 -4.65
N LEU A 318 -7.11 13.88 -3.97
CA LEU A 318 -6.32 13.01 -3.10
C LEU A 318 -7.10 12.55 -1.87
N THR A 319 -6.84 11.32 -1.47
CA THR A 319 -7.42 10.68 -0.29
C THR A 319 -6.37 10.48 0.81
N ALA A 320 -6.81 10.24 2.04
CA ALA A 320 -5.90 9.91 3.14
C ALA A 320 -4.94 8.75 2.78
N LYS A 321 -5.46 7.76 2.04
CA LYS A 321 -4.68 6.60 1.57
C LYS A 321 -3.52 6.98 0.64
N ASP A 322 -3.64 8.06 -0.12
CA ASP A 322 -2.57 8.51 -1.03
C ASP A 322 -1.38 9.10 -0.27
N PHE A 323 -1.64 9.68 0.92
CA PHE A 323 -0.60 10.09 1.87
C PHE A 323 -0.12 8.93 2.76
N ASP A 324 -1.00 7.96 3.05
CA ASP A 324 -0.65 6.79 3.87
C ASP A 324 0.26 5.81 3.11
N ASN A 325 0.07 5.64 1.80
CA ASN A 325 0.92 4.74 1.02
C ASN A 325 2.40 5.21 0.99
N LYS A 326 2.71 6.52 0.97
CA LYS A 326 4.11 6.99 1.11
C LYS A 326 4.68 6.78 2.52
N ASN A 327 3.79 6.73 3.51
CA ASN A 327 4.11 6.22 4.84
C ASN A 327 4.18 4.68 4.92
N ASP A 328 3.79 3.90 3.89
CA ASP A 328 3.78 2.42 3.96
C ASP A 328 5.17 1.76 3.83
N ASN A 329 6.23 2.51 3.55
CA ASN A 329 7.59 2.04 3.90
C ASN A 329 7.86 2.08 5.43
N PHE A 330 6.88 2.57 6.21
CA PHE A 330 6.94 2.65 7.66
C PHE A 330 5.88 1.85 8.43
N ASN A 331 4.83 1.27 7.84
CA ASN A 331 3.87 0.50 8.66
C ASN A 331 3.03 -0.50 7.86
N THR A 332 3.19 -1.80 8.12
CA THR A 332 2.29 -2.84 7.58
C THR A 332 1.71 -3.69 8.71
N ASP A 333 0.44 -3.48 9.04
CA ASP A 333 -0.50 -4.59 9.29
C ASP A 333 -1.92 -4.20 8.84
N MET A 334 -2.55 -5.10 8.06
CA MET A 334 -3.77 -4.93 7.27
C MET A 334 -5.08 -5.03 8.09
N ARG A 335 -5.07 -4.88 9.42
CA ARG A 335 -6.25 -5.22 10.25
C ARG A 335 -7.10 -4.04 10.70
N VAL A 336 -6.55 -2.84 10.81
CA VAL A 336 -7.37 -1.67 11.13
C VAL A 336 -7.97 -1.10 9.84
N THR A 337 -9.05 -1.72 9.38
CA THR A 337 -9.79 -1.31 8.18
C THR A 337 -10.99 -0.41 8.50
N LYS A 338 -11.30 -0.25 9.79
CA LYS A 338 -12.43 0.53 10.27
C LYS A 338 -12.08 2.02 10.34
N PRO A 339 -12.98 2.93 9.92
CA PRO A 339 -12.82 4.36 10.17
C PRO A 339 -12.67 4.68 11.66
N LEU A 340 -11.86 5.68 12.00
CA LEU A 340 -11.63 6.12 13.39
C LEU A 340 -12.95 6.45 14.12
N SER A 341 -13.93 7.02 13.42
CA SER A 341 -15.26 7.30 13.96
C SER A 341 -15.98 6.03 14.45
N GLN A 342 -15.92 4.95 13.65
CA GLN A 342 -16.52 3.66 13.99
C GLN A 342 -15.85 3.04 15.21
N ILE A 343 -14.52 3.11 15.31
CA ILE A 343 -13.77 2.60 16.47
C ILE A 343 -14.21 3.31 17.76
N PHE A 344 -14.35 4.64 17.71
CA PHE A 344 -14.85 5.40 18.87
C PHE A 344 -16.30 5.13 19.21
N GLU A 345 -17.16 4.76 18.25
CA GLU A 345 -18.52 4.28 18.52
C GLU A 345 -18.50 2.93 19.23
N GLU A 346 -17.66 2.00 18.77
CA GLU A 346 -17.53 0.66 19.35
C GLU A 346 -16.91 0.67 20.76
N ILE A 347 -16.03 1.63 21.08
CA ILE A 347 -15.48 1.85 22.44
C ILE A 347 -16.57 2.18 23.47
N GLU A 348 -17.66 2.82 23.02
CA GLU A 348 -18.81 3.17 23.86
C GLU A 348 -19.88 2.06 23.91
N SER A 349 -19.63 0.92 23.26
CA SER A 349 -20.55 -0.23 23.27
C SER A 349 -20.80 -0.74 24.70
N GLU A 350 -22.03 -1.21 24.96
CA GLU A 350 -22.35 -1.90 26.21
C GLU A 350 -21.71 -3.30 26.26
N ASP A 351 -21.44 -3.90 25.09
CA ASP A 351 -20.76 -5.18 24.97
C ASP A 351 -19.28 -5.05 25.34
N THR A 352 -18.89 -5.71 26.43
CA THR A 352 -17.52 -5.70 26.96
C THR A 352 -16.49 -6.26 26.00
N HIS A 353 -16.88 -7.18 25.12
CA HIS A 353 -15.99 -7.76 24.14
C HIS A 353 -15.73 -6.79 22.99
N ILE A 354 -16.80 -6.21 22.43
CA ILE A 354 -16.71 -5.23 21.33
C ILE A 354 -15.89 -4.02 21.75
N LYS A 355 -16.19 -3.45 22.92
CA LYS A 355 -15.50 -2.24 23.39
C LYS A 355 -14.06 -2.49 23.84
N GLY A 356 -13.72 -3.74 24.18
CA GLY A 356 -12.35 -4.17 24.45
C GLY A 356 -11.54 -4.20 23.16
N ILE A 357 -12.04 -4.92 22.15
CA ILE A 357 -11.42 -5.01 20.81
C ILE A 357 -11.25 -3.62 20.19
N ALA A 358 -12.27 -2.76 20.27
CA ALA A 358 -12.20 -1.42 19.71
C ALA A 358 -11.11 -0.55 20.39
N LEU A 359 -10.88 -0.74 21.69
CA LEU A 359 -9.81 -0.02 22.39
C LEU A 359 -8.42 -0.55 22.00
N GLU A 360 -8.29 -1.85 21.74
CA GLU A 360 -7.06 -2.44 21.21
C GLU A 360 -6.78 -1.95 19.78
N GLU A 361 -7.78 -1.93 18.90
CA GLU A 361 -7.69 -1.38 17.55
C GLU A 361 -7.29 0.11 17.57
N LEU A 362 -7.87 0.90 18.49
CA LEU A 362 -7.48 2.29 18.68
C LEU A 362 -6.02 2.42 19.15
N SER A 363 -5.56 1.52 20.02
CA SER A 363 -4.18 1.53 20.51
C SER A 363 -3.16 1.26 19.40
N ILE A 364 -3.54 0.49 18.37
CA ILE A 364 -2.74 0.29 17.15
C ILE A 364 -2.59 1.60 16.39
N LEU A 365 -3.69 2.32 16.14
CA LEU A 365 -3.66 3.62 15.47
C LEU A 365 -2.83 4.65 16.25
N ILE A 366 -2.93 4.63 17.58
CA ILE A 366 -2.12 5.48 18.46
C ILE A 366 -0.63 5.12 18.34
N GLY A 367 -0.26 3.84 18.42
CA GLY A 367 1.15 3.44 18.29
C GLY A 367 1.72 3.78 16.92
N GLN A 368 0.95 3.58 15.84
CA GLN A 368 1.31 4.00 14.48
C GLN A 368 1.50 5.51 14.39
N SER A 369 0.60 6.28 15.03
CA SER A 369 0.70 7.75 15.13
C SER A 369 1.95 8.23 15.86
N LEU A 370 2.53 7.38 16.72
CA LEU A 370 3.79 7.62 17.44
C LEU A 370 5.02 7.12 16.66
N GLY A 371 4.85 6.67 15.42
CA GLY A 371 5.93 6.10 14.60
C GLY A 371 6.37 4.70 15.03
N LEU A 372 5.61 4.03 15.90
CA LEU A 372 5.88 2.65 16.30
C LEU A 372 5.37 1.68 15.24
N LYS A 373 6.10 0.57 15.06
CA LYS A 373 5.74 -0.49 14.12
C LYS A 373 5.02 -1.62 14.86
N PHE A 374 3.78 -1.88 14.47
CA PHE A 374 3.01 -2.99 15.05
C PHE A 374 3.71 -4.31 14.76
N SER A 375 3.89 -5.16 15.78
CA SER A 375 4.51 -6.47 15.64
C SER A 375 3.47 -7.58 15.76
N SER A 376 2.73 -7.61 16.87
CA SER A 376 1.73 -8.65 17.11
C SER A 376 0.76 -8.29 18.25
N PHE A 377 -0.43 -8.91 18.19
CA PHE A 377 -1.24 -9.14 19.39
C PHE A 377 -0.62 -10.30 20.18
N ARG A 378 -0.60 -10.23 21.50
CA ARG A 378 -0.08 -11.35 22.28
C ARG A 378 -1.13 -12.46 22.37
N THR A 379 -0.71 -13.70 22.08
CA THR A 379 -1.40 -14.90 22.54
C THR A 379 -0.52 -15.58 23.59
N MET A 380 -1.13 -16.06 24.68
CA MET A 380 -0.43 -16.63 25.83
C MET A 380 0.57 -17.71 25.42
N SER A 381 1.86 -17.50 25.70
CA SER A 381 2.85 -18.57 25.73
C SER A 381 3.31 -18.79 27.17
N SER A 382 3.39 -20.07 27.56
CA SER A 382 3.87 -20.56 28.86
C SER A 382 5.28 -20.07 29.23
N ASP A 383 6.02 -19.50 28.28
CA ASP A 383 7.44 -19.13 28.41
C ASP A 383 7.66 -17.71 28.96
N THR A 384 6.59 -16.97 29.27
CA THR A 384 6.66 -15.53 29.66
C THR A 384 6.19 -15.21 31.07
N GLY A 385 6.06 -16.20 31.95
CA GLY A 385 5.74 -15.96 33.37
C GLY A 385 4.31 -15.50 33.66
N GLY A 386 3.36 -15.70 32.73
CA GLY A 386 1.92 -15.52 32.98
C GLY A 386 1.40 -14.07 32.96
N ALA A 387 2.21 -13.10 32.54
CA ALA A 387 1.74 -11.73 32.26
C ALA A 387 0.72 -11.73 31.11
N GLU A 388 -0.12 -10.71 30.96
CA GLU A 388 -1.05 -10.50 29.81
C GLU A 388 -0.82 -9.06 29.33
N VAL A 389 -0.65 -8.87 28.01
CA VAL A 389 -0.40 -7.55 27.37
C VAL A 389 -1.11 -7.60 26.02
N ASP A 390 -1.88 -6.59 25.67
CA ASP A 390 -2.82 -6.66 24.56
C ASP A 390 -2.13 -6.46 23.19
N VAL A 391 -1.20 -5.50 23.10
CA VAL A 391 -0.51 -5.14 21.83
C VAL A 391 1.00 -4.97 22.03
N ILE A 392 1.79 -5.41 21.04
CA ILE A 392 3.25 -5.26 21.01
C ILE A 392 3.67 -4.50 19.74
N PHE A 393 4.52 -3.49 19.93
CA PHE A 393 5.22 -2.81 18.84
C PHE A 393 6.71 -3.11 18.89
N GLU A 394 7.33 -3.31 17.73
CA GLU A 394 8.77 -3.54 17.60
C GLU A 394 9.32 -2.79 16.41
N GLN A 395 10.37 -2.01 16.63
CA GLN A 395 11.06 -1.29 15.57
C GLN A 395 12.52 -1.71 15.52
N GLN A 396 12.94 -2.18 14.34
CA GLN A 396 14.34 -2.40 14.00
C GLN A 396 14.87 -1.13 13.31
N GLY A 397 15.56 -0.28 14.06
CA GLY A 397 16.29 0.89 13.56
C GLY A 397 17.76 0.83 14.01
N ILE A 398 18.44 1.99 14.10
CA ILE A 398 19.78 2.08 14.70
C ILE A 398 19.76 1.55 16.14
N PHE A 399 18.64 1.74 16.85
CA PHE A 399 18.33 1.08 18.10
C PHE A 399 17.12 0.18 17.91
N TYR A 400 17.17 -1.02 18.47
CA TYR A 400 15.99 -1.85 18.63
C TYR A 400 15.11 -1.24 19.72
N SER A 401 13.82 -1.05 19.43
CA SER A 401 12.84 -0.64 20.43
C SER A 401 11.64 -1.58 20.44
N LYS A 402 11.23 -1.98 21.64
CA LYS A 402 10.06 -2.80 21.91
C LYS A 402 9.14 -2.09 22.88
N TRP A 403 7.86 -1.99 22.53
CA TRP A 403 6.85 -1.32 23.33
C TRP A 403 5.69 -2.25 23.63
N LEU A 404 5.27 -2.27 24.88
CA LEU A 404 4.14 -3.06 25.35
C LEU A 404 2.94 -2.14 25.58
N VAL A 405 1.77 -2.56 25.13
CA VAL A 405 0.54 -1.78 25.28
C VAL A 405 -0.53 -2.59 25.98
N GLN A 406 -1.08 -2.00 27.05
CA GLN A 406 -2.22 -2.54 27.78
C GLN A 406 -3.42 -1.62 27.61
N CYS A 407 -4.51 -2.18 27.14
CA CYS A 407 -5.80 -1.54 27.01
C CYS A 407 -6.70 -1.95 28.18
N LYS A 408 -7.46 -0.99 28.72
CA LYS A 408 -8.43 -1.26 29.77
C LYS A 408 -9.63 -0.32 29.66
N ASN A 409 -10.72 -0.84 29.09
CA ASN A 409 -11.96 -0.07 28.92
C ASN A 409 -12.78 -0.06 30.22
N THR A 410 -12.47 0.88 31.12
CA THR A 410 -13.14 1.06 32.43
C THR A 410 -13.55 2.52 32.67
N PRO A 411 -14.57 3.05 31.98
CA PRO A 411 -14.91 4.48 32.03
C PRO A 411 -15.36 4.95 33.43
N LYS A 412 -15.91 4.03 34.24
CA LYS A 412 -16.45 4.31 35.58
C LYS A 412 -15.49 3.99 36.73
N SER A 413 -14.36 3.33 36.47
CA SER A 413 -13.41 2.91 37.51
C SER A 413 -12.01 3.40 37.17
N PRO A 414 -11.35 4.15 38.06
CA PRO A 414 -10.01 4.64 37.78
C PRO A 414 -8.98 3.49 37.80
N ILE A 415 -7.90 3.67 37.04
CA ILE A 415 -6.76 2.76 37.02
C ILE A 415 -5.81 3.09 38.18
N HIS A 416 -5.53 2.08 38.99
CA HIS A 416 -4.71 2.18 40.20
C HIS A 416 -3.24 1.82 39.94
N VAL A 417 -2.38 2.21 40.88
CA VAL A 417 -0.92 1.95 40.87
C VAL A 417 -0.60 0.49 40.59
N SER A 418 -1.37 -0.45 41.15
CA SER A 418 -1.14 -1.89 40.98
C SER A 418 -1.20 -2.33 39.52
N THR A 419 -2.06 -1.72 38.70
CA THR A 419 -2.14 -2.03 37.27
C THR A 419 -0.91 -1.49 36.53
N VAL A 420 -0.51 -0.24 36.79
CA VAL A 420 0.67 0.35 36.17
C VAL A 420 1.95 -0.40 36.58
N ALA A 421 2.08 -0.74 37.86
CA ALA A 421 3.23 -1.49 38.39
C ALA A 421 3.34 -2.90 37.79
N LYS A 422 2.20 -3.58 37.56
CA LYS A 422 2.17 -4.87 36.87
C LYS A 422 2.75 -4.75 35.45
N GLU A 423 2.30 -3.76 34.68
CA GLU A 423 2.76 -3.60 33.29
C GLU A 423 4.20 -3.11 33.18
N VAL A 424 4.65 -2.27 34.11
CA VAL A 424 6.07 -1.93 34.25
C VAL A 424 6.90 -3.18 34.55
N GLY A 425 6.44 -4.05 35.46
CA GLY A 425 7.08 -5.34 35.73
C GLY A 425 7.16 -6.23 34.49
N ASN A 426 6.06 -6.34 33.75
CA ASN A 426 5.99 -7.11 32.51
C ASN A 426 6.97 -6.59 31.45
N ALA A 427 7.10 -5.27 31.33
CA ALA A 427 8.02 -4.62 30.42
C ALA A 427 9.49 -4.93 30.73
N LEU A 428 9.86 -4.93 32.02
CA LEU A 428 11.21 -5.29 32.44
C LEU A 428 11.52 -6.77 32.13
N VAL A 429 10.58 -7.68 32.37
CA VAL A 429 10.73 -9.10 32.04
C VAL A 429 10.86 -9.33 30.53
N ASN A 430 10.12 -8.57 29.73
CA ASN A 430 10.10 -8.68 28.26
C ASN A 430 11.15 -7.81 27.55
N THR A 431 12.07 -7.21 28.32
CA THR A 431 13.12 -6.29 27.85
C THR A 431 12.58 -5.20 26.93
N ALA A 432 11.42 -4.65 27.28
CA ALA A 432 10.80 -3.56 26.55
C ALA A 432 11.41 -2.21 26.92
N ASN A 433 11.38 -1.29 25.95
CA ASN A 433 11.89 0.08 26.07
C ASN A 433 10.80 1.05 26.55
N GLY A 434 9.52 0.69 26.33
CA GLY A 434 8.42 1.48 26.86
C GLY A 434 7.12 0.73 27.03
N VAL A 435 6.22 1.36 27.78
CA VAL A 435 4.89 0.88 28.11
C VAL A 435 3.88 1.97 27.80
N ILE A 436 2.81 1.61 27.11
CA ILE A 436 1.64 2.48 26.92
C ILE A 436 0.45 1.82 27.62
N ILE A 437 -0.25 2.57 28.45
CA ILE A 437 -1.50 2.10 29.07
C ILE A 437 -2.62 2.98 28.57
N VAL A 438 -3.59 2.38 27.88
CA VAL A 438 -4.73 3.07 27.27
C VAL A 438 -6.01 2.72 28.03
N THR A 439 -6.78 3.72 28.44
CA THR A 439 -8.06 3.53 29.12
C THR A 439 -9.09 4.55 28.68
N SER A 440 -10.35 4.15 28.61
CA SER A 440 -11.49 5.07 28.48
C SER A 440 -11.83 5.80 29.79
N GLY A 441 -11.28 5.34 30.92
CA GLY A 441 -11.45 5.92 32.26
C GLY A 441 -10.38 6.94 32.60
N LYS A 442 -10.07 7.08 33.89
CA LYS A 442 -9.02 7.98 34.41
C LYS A 442 -7.95 7.20 35.16
N PHE A 443 -6.74 7.75 35.26
CA PHE A 443 -5.73 7.23 36.19
C PHE A 443 -5.87 7.89 37.56
N THR A 444 -5.60 7.14 38.62
CA THR A 444 -5.43 7.74 39.95
C THR A 444 -4.16 8.59 40.00
N LYS A 445 -4.15 9.65 40.82
CA LYS A 445 -2.95 10.49 41.01
C LYS A 445 -1.71 9.68 41.39
N ALA A 446 -1.88 8.67 42.23
CA ALA A 446 -0.81 7.78 42.63
C ALA A 446 -0.26 6.95 41.44
N ALA A 447 -1.12 6.50 40.52
CA ALA A 447 -0.71 5.78 39.32
C ALA A 447 0.13 6.66 38.38
N VAL A 448 -0.30 7.91 38.19
CA VAL A 448 0.46 8.92 37.42
C VAL A 448 1.83 9.17 38.06
N GLN A 449 1.88 9.41 39.37
CA GLN A 449 3.14 9.62 40.10
C GLN A 449 4.07 8.42 40.02
N TYR A 450 3.52 7.20 40.02
CA TYR A 450 4.32 5.98 39.87
C TYR A 450 4.94 5.86 38.47
N ALA A 451 4.16 6.15 37.41
CA ALA A 451 4.67 6.19 36.03
C ALA A 451 5.77 7.25 35.86
N GLU A 452 5.54 8.47 36.35
CA GLU A 452 6.54 9.54 36.35
C GLU A 452 7.81 9.15 37.11
N ALA A 453 7.67 8.57 38.31
CA ALA A 453 8.82 8.10 39.09
C ALA A 453 9.60 6.98 38.38
N THR A 454 8.91 6.11 37.65
CA THR A 454 9.52 5.03 36.86
C THR A 454 10.33 5.61 35.70
N MET A 455 9.74 6.57 34.98
CA MET A 455 10.45 7.31 33.94
C MET A 455 11.62 8.09 34.53
N ILE A 456 11.52 8.71 35.70
CA ILE A 456 12.67 9.43 36.27
C ILE A 456 13.81 8.48 36.67
N LYS A 457 13.49 7.31 37.23
CA LYS A 457 14.48 6.41 37.84
C LYS A 457 15.02 5.30 36.93
N SER A 458 14.49 5.16 35.73
CA SER A 458 14.88 4.10 34.80
C SER A 458 14.89 4.59 33.36
N ASN A 459 15.43 3.77 32.45
CA ASN A 459 15.37 4.05 31.01
C ASN A 459 14.03 3.66 30.37
N LEU A 460 13.10 3.09 31.13
CA LEU A 460 11.79 2.68 30.64
C LEU A 460 10.88 3.90 30.49
N GLN A 461 10.27 4.05 29.31
CA GLN A 461 9.25 5.06 29.05
C GLN A 461 7.87 4.54 29.46
N VAL A 462 7.06 5.35 30.14
CA VAL A 462 5.72 4.94 30.59
C VAL A 462 4.72 6.03 30.25
N HIS A 463 3.89 5.77 29.23
CA HIS A 463 2.84 6.68 28.78
C HIS A 463 1.46 6.22 29.24
N LEU A 464 0.72 7.14 29.83
CA LEU A 464 -0.64 6.92 30.31
C LEU A 464 -1.60 7.71 29.41
N ILE A 465 -2.52 7.01 28.75
CA ILE A 465 -3.51 7.60 27.84
C ILE A 465 -4.89 7.32 28.41
N ASP A 466 -5.54 8.36 28.93
CA ASP A 466 -6.85 8.28 29.58
C ASP A 466 -7.98 8.79 28.67
N GLY A 467 -9.22 8.69 29.15
CA GLY A 467 -10.40 9.08 28.38
C GLY A 467 -10.42 10.55 27.98
N GLU A 468 -9.76 11.44 28.72
CA GLU A 468 -9.64 12.86 28.34
C GLU A 468 -8.65 13.01 27.19
N LEU A 469 -7.52 12.32 27.25
CA LEU A 469 -6.54 12.31 26.16
C LEU A 469 -7.06 11.59 24.90
N LEU A 470 -7.89 10.55 25.05
CA LEU A 470 -8.57 9.91 23.93
C LEU A 470 -9.60 10.83 23.27
N LYS A 471 -10.34 11.62 24.05
CA LYS A 471 -11.24 12.66 23.50
C LYS A 471 -10.46 13.76 22.79
N LEU A 472 -9.32 14.16 23.35
CA LEU A 472 -8.41 15.11 22.72
C LEU A 472 -7.91 14.56 21.37
N TYR A 473 -7.49 13.29 21.33
CA TYR A 473 -7.09 12.61 20.11
C TYR A 473 -8.22 12.53 19.08
N LYS A 474 -9.45 12.22 19.52
CA LYS A 474 -10.64 12.20 18.65
C LYS A 474 -10.93 13.55 18.00
N LEU A 475 -10.79 14.64 18.76
CA LEU A 475 -11.17 15.99 18.33
C LEU A 475 -10.06 16.69 17.54
N ASN A 476 -8.80 16.52 17.97
CA ASN A 476 -7.67 17.33 17.51
C ASN A 476 -6.59 16.49 16.81
N GLY A 477 -6.83 15.19 16.61
CA GLY A 477 -5.95 14.29 15.90
C GLY A 477 -4.63 13.99 16.60
N THR A 478 -3.70 13.42 15.83
CA THR A 478 -2.41 12.90 16.32
C THR A 478 -1.52 13.94 16.99
N ALA A 479 -1.47 15.18 16.48
CA ALA A 479 -0.56 16.19 17.02
C ALA A 479 -0.90 16.58 18.47
N ALA A 480 -2.18 16.62 18.83
CA ALA A 480 -2.58 16.91 20.20
C ALA A 480 -2.17 15.78 21.15
N LEU A 481 -2.33 14.52 20.72
CA LEU A 481 -1.88 13.36 21.47
C LEU A 481 -0.36 13.36 21.68
N VAL A 482 0.40 13.54 20.60
CA VAL A 482 1.88 13.56 20.63
C VAL A 482 2.38 14.67 21.56
N ARG A 483 1.78 15.87 21.49
CA ARG A 483 2.16 17.01 22.32
C ARG A 483 2.03 16.71 23.82
N GLU A 484 0.90 16.15 24.24
CA GLU A 484 0.67 15.80 25.64
C GLU A 484 1.65 14.73 26.13
N LEU A 485 1.95 13.74 25.28
CA LEU A 485 2.93 12.70 25.60
C LEU A 485 4.37 13.26 25.68
N LEU A 486 4.72 14.21 24.80
CA LEU A 486 6.01 14.90 24.82
C LEU A 486 6.19 15.75 26.08
N VAL A 487 5.15 16.50 26.50
CA VAL A 487 5.19 17.28 27.76
C VAL A 487 5.52 16.38 28.95
N SER A 488 4.93 15.19 29.02
CA SER A 488 5.25 14.20 30.05
C SER A 488 6.70 13.72 29.98
N SER A 489 7.21 13.43 28.77
CA SER A 489 8.61 13.01 28.56
C SER A 489 9.63 14.09 28.89
N GLU A 490 9.38 15.33 28.49
CA GLU A 490 10.24 16.49 28.77
C GLU A 490 10.30 16.78 30.28
N LYS A 491 9.17 16.68 30.97
CA LYS A 491 9.11 16.78 32.43
C LYS A 491 9.97 15.69 33.08
N ALA A 492 9.88 14.45 32.63
CA ALA A 492 10.72 13.38 33.16
C ALA A 492 12.21 13.61 32.86
N ALA A 493 12.55 14.04 31.64
CA ALA A 493 13.93 14.31 31.23
C ALA A 493 14.57 15.47 32.02
N SER A 494 13.84 16.56 32.23
CA SER A 494 14.32 17.70 33.03
C SER A 494 14.60 17.30 34.48
N LEU A 495 13.75 16.47 35.09
CA LEU A 495 13.94 15.97 36.46
C LEU A 495 15.11 14.97 36.56
N ARG A 496 15.35 14.14 35.54
CA ARG A 496 16.55 13.29 35.46
C ARG A 496 17.83 14.12 35.47
N ASN A 497 17.88 15.18 34.66
CA ASN A 497 19.06 16.04 34.55
C ASN A 497 19.34 16.86 35.82
N GLN A 498 18.30 17.21 36.58
CA GLN A 498 18.44 17.89 37.88
C GLN A 498 18.94 16.96 39.00
N SER A 499 18.76 15.65 38.87
CA SER A 499 19.18 14.66 39.88
C SER A 499 20.67 14.24 39.75
N ILE A 500 21.39 14.80 38.77
CA ILE A 500 22.82 14.53 38.48
C ILE A 500 23.72 15.64 39.10
N ILE A 501 23.11 16.65 39.74
CA ILE A 501 23.78 17.68 40.55
C ILE A 501 23.48 17.38 42.03
#